data_AF-A0A1R1HYY1-F1
#
_entry.id   AF-A0A1R1HYY1-F1
#
_cell.length_a   1.000
_cell.length_b   1.000
_cell.length_c   1.000
_cell.angle_alpha   90.00
_cell.angle_beta   90.00
_cell.angle_gamma   90.00
#
_symmetry.space_group_name_H-M   'P 1'
#
loop_
_entity.id
_entity.type
_entity.pdbx_description
1 polymer ?
#
loop_
_entity_poly.entity_id
_entity_poly.type
_entity_poly.pdbx_seq_one_letter_code
_entity_poly.pdbx_strand_id
1 'polypeptide(L)'
;MEDFEEKTPKTNGAKVIRATFSLPSSCLEQLDRLQVEFGRKGHILNRSEVVRIGLAALERMRQDELQSAATYVEHLKAGRPKSTANAK
;
A
#
# COMPACT_ATOMS: atom_id res chain seq x y z
N MET A 1 21.82 -21.09 36.10
CA MET A 1 20.51 -21.06 35.45
C MET A 1 20.72 -20.24 34.20
N GLU A 2 21.07 -20.90 33.10
CA GLU A 2 21.40 -20.22 31.86
C GLU A 2 20.11 -20.03 31.07
N ASP A 3 19.72 -18.77 30.88
CA ASP A 3 18.59 -18.38 30.05
C ASP A 3 18.90 -18.71 28.59
N PHE A 4 18.26 -19.76 28.07
CA PHE A 4 18.22 -20.06 26.65
C PHE A 4 17.27 -19.05 25.98
N GLU A 5 17.83 -17.98 25.43
CA GLU A 5 17.10 -17.07 24.55
C GLU A 5 16.73 -17.80 23.25
N GLU A 6 15.47 -18.22 23.15
CA GLU A 6 14.93 -18.99 22.04
C GLU A 6 14.86 -18.11 20.78
N LYS A 7 15.91 -18.17 19.96
CA LYS A 7 16.00 -17.44 18.71
C LYS A 7 15.06 -18.08 17.69
N THR A 8 13.85 -17.51 17.56
CA THR A 8 12.87 -17.94 16.56
C THR A 8 13.52 -18.03 15.17
N PRO A 9 13.30 -19.13 14.43
CA PRO A 9 13.94 -19.33 13.14
C PRO A 9 13.49 -18.25 12.16
N LYS A 10 14.46 -17.50 11.61
CA LYS A 10 14.21 -16.59 10.49
C LYS A 10 13.75 -17.45 9.31
N THR A 11 12.45 -17.50 9.07
CA THR A 11 11.91 -17.91 7.77
C THR A 11 12.68 -17.14 6.71
N ASN A 12 13.24 -17.84 5.72
CA ASN A 12 13.87 -17.26 4.54
C ASN A 12 12.81 -16.44 3.77
N GLY A 13 12.54 -15.24 4.27
CA GLY A 13 11.44 -14.39 3.86
C GLY A 13 11.70 -13.88 2.45
N ALA A 14 10.66 -13.90 1.63
CA ALA A 14 10.67 -13.23 0.34
C ALA A 14 11.24 -11.81 0.51
N LYS A 15 12.06 -11.37 -0.45
CA LYS A 15 12.70 -10.06 -0.44
C LYS A 15 11.65 -8.96 -0.25
N VAL A 16 11.67 -8.31 0.91
CA VAL A 16 10.77 -7.18 1.20
C VAL A 16 11.36 -5.91 0.59
N ILE A 17 10.67 -5.34 -0.40
CA ILE A 17 11.02 -4.06 -1.01
C ILE A 17 10.05 -3.00 -0.47
N ARG A 18 10.60 -1.91 0.08
CA ARG A 18 9.80 -0.76 0.54
C ARG A 18 9.60 0.20 -0.63
N ALA A 19 8.35 0.35 -1.04
CA ALA A 19 7.95 1.34 -2.04
C ALA A 19 7.28 2.54 -1.33
N THR A 20 7.59 3.75 -1.79
CA THR A 20 6.98 5.00 -1.31
C THR A 20 6.12 5.56 -2.42
N PHE A 21 4.84 5.82 -2.13
CA PHE A 21 3.87 6.35 -3.09
C PHE A 21 3.40 7.74 -2.67
N SER A 22 3.17 8.61 -3.65
CA SER A 22 2.39 9.84 -3.44
C SER A 22 0.93 9.50 -3.69
N LEU A 23 0.05 9.83 -2.76
CA LEU A 23 -1.38 9.56 -2.83
C LEU A 23 -2.16 10.85 -2.56
N PRO A 24 -3.32 11.07 -3.20
CA PRO A 24 -4.26 12.09 -2.75
C PRO A 24 -4.72 11.81 -1.31
N SER A 25 -5.14 12.85 -0.59
CA SER A 25 -5.69 12.70 0.76
C SER A 25 -6.89 11.75 0.81
N SER A 26 -7.74 11.79 -0.22
CA SER A 26 -8.90 10.90 -0.37
C SER A 26 -8.50 9.41 -0.37
N CYS A 27 -7.36 9.04 -0.94
CA CYS A 27 -6.88 7.67 -0.90
C CYS A 27 -6.44 7.24 0.51
N LEU A 28 -5.87 8.13 1.31
CA LEU A 28 -5.54 7.82 2.71
C LEU A 28 -6.81 7.58 3.54
N GLU A 29 -7.83 8.41 3.34
CA GLU A 29 -9.14 8.23 3.98
C GLU A 29 -9.81 6.91 3.57
N GLN A 30 -9.68 6.51 2.30
CA GLN A 30 -10.17 5.22 1.82
C GLN A 30 -9.43 4.05 2.49
N LEU A 31 -8.10 4.12 2.61
CA LEU A 31 -7.32 3.10 3.31
C LEU A 31 -7.76 2.96 4.78
N ASP A 32 -7.91 4.08 5.49
CA ASP A 32 -8.32 4.07 6.90
C ASP A 32 -9.73 3.50 7.08
N ARG A 33 -10.66 3.82 6.18
CA ARG A 33 -12.01 3.23 6.17
C ARG A 33 -11.97 1.72 5.96
N LEU A 34 -11.19 1.25 4.99
CA LEU A 34 -11.03 -0.18 4.73
C LEU A 34 -10.43 -0.90 5.95
N GLN A 35 -9.43 -0.31 6.62
CA GLN A 35 -8.89 -0.89 7.86
C GLN A 35 -9.97 -1.04 8.94
N VAL A 36 -10.84 -0.05 9.12
CA VAL A 36 -11.96 -0.13 10.08
C VAL A 36 -12.95 -1.22 9.68
N GLU A 37 -13.31 -1.32 8.40
CA GLU A 37 -14.24 -2.35 7.91
C GLU A 37 -13.70 -3.76 8.09
N PHE A 38 -12.41 -3.99 7.79
CA PHE A 38 -11.75 -5.27 8.05
C PHE A 38 -11.63 -5.54 9.55
N GLY A 39 -11.32 -4.53 10.36
CA GLY A 39 -11.26 -4.63 11.81
C GLY A 39 -12.59 -5.07 12.43
N ARG A 40 -13.71 -4.53 11.93
CA ARG A 40 -15.06 -4.95 12.34
C ARG A 40 -15.37 -6.43 12.02
N LYS A 41 -14.67 -7.01 11.04
CA LYS A 41 -14.76 -8.42 10.65
C LYS A 41 -13.70 -9.30 11.34
N GLY A 42 -12.93 -8.74 12.29
CA GLY A 42 -11.90 -9.46 13.03
C GLY A 42 -10.52 -9.47 12.36
N HIS A 43 -10.32 -8.73 11.27
CA HIS A 43 -9.04 -8.63 10.58
C HIS A 43 -8.34 -7.30 10.90
N ILE A 44 -7.30 -7.36 11.74
CA ILE A 44 -6.46 -6.20 12.06
C ILE A 44 -5.40 -6.09 10.95
N LEU A 45 -5.55 -5.10 10.08
CA LEU A 45 -4.66 -4.88 8.94
C LEU A 45 -3.97 -3.52 9.04
N ASN A 46 -2.73 -3.44 8.59
CA ASN A 46 -2.05 -2.18 8.33
C ASN A 46 -2.30 -1.69 6.88
N ARG A 47 -1.97 -0.41 6.60
CA ARG A 47 -2.18 0.19 5.28
C ARG A 47 -1.49 -0.58 4.14
N SER A 48 -0.27 -1.10 4.36
CA SER A 48 0.45 -1.88 3.36
C SER A 48 -0.23 -3.23 3.06
N GLU A 49 -0.89 -3.84 4.04
CA GLU A 49 -1.69 -5.05 3.84
C GLU A 49 -2.97 -4.75 3.05
N VAL A 50 -3.65 -3.64 3.34
CA VAL A 50 -4.80 -3.19 2.56
C VAL A 50 -4.42 -2.97 1.09
N VAL A 51 -3.27 -2.34 0.82
CA VAL A 51 -2.76 -2.18 -0.56
C VAL A 51 -2.51 -3.54 -1.23
N ARG A 52 -1.87 -4.49 -0.54
CA ARG A 52 -1.64 -5.84 -1.09
C ARG A 52 -2.95 -6.60 -1.35
N ILE A 53 -3.95 -6.46 -0.49
CA ILE A 53 -5.29 -7.02 -0.71
C ILE A 53 -5.93 -6.38 -1.96
N GLY A 54 -5.79 -5.07 -2.13
CA GLY A 54 -6.24 -4.37 -3.33
C GLY A 54 -5.61 -4.93 -4.61
N LEU A 55 -4.28 -5.13 -4.64
CA LEU A 55 -3.60 -5.75 -5.78
C LEU A 55 -4.11 -7.16 -6.05
N ALA A 56 -4.23 -7.99 -5.01
CA ALA A 56 -4.75 -9.35 -5.14
C ALA A 56 -6.21 -9.39 -5.61
N ALA A 57 -7.03 -8.39 -5.24
CA ALA A 57 -8.39 -8.26 -5.73
C ALA A 57 -8.40 -7.88 -7.22
N LEU A 58 -7.58 -6.92 -7.64
CA LEU A 58 -7.45 -6.50 -9.05
C LEU A 58 -7.07 -7.66 -9.97
N GLU A 59 -6.14 -8.53 -9.54
CA GLU A 59 -5.74 -9.73 -10.29
C GLU A 59 -6.85 -10.76 -10.49
N ARG A 60 -7.90 -10.71 -9.65
CA ARG A 60 -9.06 -11.62 -9.70
C ARG A 60 -10.25 -11.03 -10.46
N MET A 61 -10.21 -9.74 -10.79
CA MET A 61 -11.27 -9.08 -11.55
C MET A 61 -11.29 -9.56 -13.00
N ARG A 62 -12.47 -9.50 -13.63
CA ARG A 62 -12.56 -9.76 -15.07
C ARG A 62 -11.92 -8.61 -15.86
N GLN A 63 -11.50 -8.88 -17.10
CA GLN A 63 -10.77 -7.91 -17.91
C GLN A 63 -11.55 -6.62 -18.18
N ASP A 64 -12.86 -6.72 -18.40
CA ASP A 64 -13.78 -5.59 -18.57
C ASP A 64 -13.90 -4.73 -17.31
N GLU A 65 -13.99 -5.38 -16.15
CA GLU A 65 -14.04 -4.72 -14.84
C GLU A 65 -12.72 -4.02 -14.52
N LEU A 66 -11.58 -4.66 -14.81
CA LEU A 66 -10.26 -4.09 -14.62
C LEU A 66 -10.04 -2.87 -15.53
N GLN A 67 -10.46 -2.96 -16.80
CA GLN A 67 -10.38 -1.85 -17.74
C GLN A 67 -11.24 -0.67 -17.29
N SER A 68 -12.43 -0.95 -16.77
CA SER A 68 -13.31 0.08 -16.21
C SER A 68 -12.71 0.70 -14.96
N ALA A 69 -12.13 -0.10 -14.05
CA ALA A 69 -11.46 0.35 -12.84
C ALA A 69 -10.33 1.35 -13.12
N ALA A 70 -9.58 1.14 -14.22
CA ALA A 70 -8.51 2.05 -14.63
C ALA A 70 -8.99 3.49 -14.92
N THR A 71 -10.25 3.67 -15.32
CA THR A 71 -10.80 5.01 -15.62
C THR A 71 -11.08 5.87 -14.38
N TYR A 72 -11.16 5.24 -13.21
CA TYR A 72 -11.41 5.93 -11.93
C TYR A 72 -10.13 6.40 -11.24
N VAL A 73 -8.95 6.07 -11.77
CA VAL A 73 -7.67 6.45 -11.17
C VAL A 73 -7.34 7.88 -11.52
N GLU A 74 -7.25 8.75 -10.50
CA GLU A 74 -6.80 10.13 -10.69
C GLU A 74 -5.30 10.16 -11.05
N HIS A 75 -4.96 10.79 -12.17
CA HIS A 75 -3.58 11.03 -12.54
C HIS A 75 -2.99 12.18 -11.71
N LEU A 76 -2.20 11.83 -10.70
CA LEU A 76 -1.39 12.81 -9.99
C LEU A 76 -0.36 13.42 -10.94
N LYS A 77 -0.47 14.73 -11.19
CA LYS A 77 0.60 15.47 -11.86
C LYS A 77 1.83 15.46 -10.96
N ALA A 78 2.88 14.76 -11.37
CA ALA A 78 4.19 14.92 -10.74
C ALA A 78 4.59 16.39 -10.90
N GLY A 79 4.61 17.14 -9.79
CA GLY A 79 5.10 18.51 -9.79
C GLY A 79 6.55 18.49 -10.26
N ARG A 80 6.84 19.04 -11.44
CA ARG A 80 8.22 19.35 -11.82
C ARG A 80 8.75 20.30 -10.74
N PRO A 81 9.84 19.98 -10.03
CA PRO A 81 10.47 20.98 -9.18
C PRO A 81 10.76 22.18 -10.09
N LYS A 82 10.19 23.36 -9.77
CA LYS A 82 10.63 24.59 -10.42
C LYS A 82 12.12 24.66 -10.14
N SER A 83 12.92 24.55 -11.19
CA SER A 83 14.37 24.72 -11.10
C SER A 83 14.60 26.01 -10.31
N THR A 84 15.15 25.89 -9.10
CA THR A 84 15.69 27.03 -8.37
C THR A 84 16.98 27.42 -9.09
N ALA A 85 16.82 28.06 -10.25
CA ALA A 85 17.84 28.88 -10.85
C ALA A 85 17.94 30.15 -10.00
N ASN A 86 18.53 30.03 -8.80
CA ASN A 86 19.09 31.18 -8.12
C ASN A 86 20.58 31.20 -8.43
N ALA A 87 20.86 31.94 -9.51
CA ALA A 87 22.13 32.62 -9.68
C ALA A 87 22.28 33.64 -8.55
N LYS A 88 23.26 33.45 -7.66
CA LYS A 88 24.31 34.44 -7.35
C LYS A 88 25.36 33.84 -6.44
#